data_AF-A0A382AAV0-F1
#
_entry.id   AF-A0A382AAV0-F1
#
_cell.length_a   1.000
_cell.length_b   1.000
_cell.length_c   1.000
_cell.angle_alpha   90.00
_cell.angle_beta   90.00
_cell.angle_gamma   90.00
#
_symmetry.space_group_name_H-M   'P 1'
#
loop_
_entity.id
_entity.type
_entity.pdbx_description
1 polymer ?
#
loop_
_entity_poly.entity_id
_entity_poly.type
_entity_poly.pdbx_seq_one_letter_code
_entity_poly.pdbx_strand_id
1 'polypeptide(L)'
;MACMWYPIGFTVAANPSAATVKVNTDGTATLLTGTVETGQGALTVLGQIAAEALGIATDDVHVVSADTDATPMDTGAIASRTTYVTGNAIIKAAEQAREILFEAAAPMLNVKPEQLEARDRKIQVLGFPQQYKTIGEVAHHSEIVIGRPAIGSGSYNPPTVEMDPETGQGKPFSTYVYATQIADVEVDDETGEVEVLRIVAAHDCGTPINPMLVEGQIQGGISMGVG
;
A
#
# COMPACT_ATOMS: atom_id res chain seq x y z
N MET A 1 -5.74 7.50 30.86
CA MET A 1 -5.89 6.56 29.72
C MET A 1 -6.97 7.11 28.81
N ALA A 2 -6.72 7.14 27.51
CA ALA A 2 -7.68 7.53 26.50
C ALA A 2 -7.68 6.51 25.37
N CYS A 3 -8.84 6.27 24.77
CA CYS A 3 -9.00 5.38 23.62
C CYS A 3 -9.62 6.15 22.47
N MET A 4 -9.28 5.75 21.25
CA MET A 4 -9.88 6.30 20.03
C MET A 4 -10.19 5.19 19.05
N TRP A 5 -11.16 5.47 18.20
CA TRP A 5 -11.30 4.82 16.91
C TRP A 5 -11.16 5.87 15.82
N TYR A 6 -10.74 5.47 14.63
CA TYR A 6 -10.72 6.38 13.49
C TYR A 6 -11.13 5.63 12.22
N PRO A 7 -12.16 6.10 11.51
CA PRO A 7 -12.54 5.49 10.26
C PRO A 7 -11.53 5.77 9.15
N ILE A 8 -11.29 4.79 8.28
CA ILE A 8 -10.40 4.97 7.11
C ILE A 8 -11.24 5.30 5.88
N GLY A 9 -10.97 6.48 5.28
CA GLY A 9 -11.63 6.93 4.06
C GLY A 9 -12.62 8.09 4.24
N PHE A 10 -13.35 8.44 3.17
CA PHE A 10 -14.28 9.58 3.19
C PHE A 10 -15.65 9.17 3.72
N THR A 11 -16.29 10.07 4.47
CA THR A 11 -17.58 9.80 5.12
C THR A 11 -18.78 9.83 4.16
N VAL A 12 -18.72 10.63 3.09
CA VAL A 12 -19.90 11.03 2.29
C VAL A 12 -19.72 10.91 0.78
N ALA A 13 -18.61 10.32 0.33
CA ALA A 13 -18.33 10.20 -1.10
C ALA A 13 -17.50 8.96 -1.41
N ALA A 14 -17.61 8.50 -2.65
CA ALA A 14 -16.63 7.58 -3.21
C ALA A 14 -15.22 8.19 -3.06
N ASN A 15 -14.26 7.36 -2.71
CA ASN A 15 -12.89 7.78 -2.45
C ASN A 15 -11.88 6.86 -3.15
N PRO A 16 -12.01 6.64 -4.48
CA PRO A 16 -11.21 5.67 -5.21
C PRO A 16 -9.73 6.07 -5.34
N SER A 17 -8.88 5.09 -5.58
CA SER A 17 -7.53 5.30 -6.11
C SER A 17 -7.31 4.40 -7.32
N ALA A 18 -6.44 4.82 -8.23
CA ALA A 18 -5.97 4.02 -9.34
C ALA A 18 -4.44 4.00 -9.40
N ALA A 19 -3.89 2.93 -9.97
CA ALA A 19 -2.47 2.74 -10.17
C ALA A 19 -2.19 1.97 -11.46
N THR A 20 -0.99 2.16 -12.00
CA THR A 20 -0.48 1.36 -13.11
C THR A 20 0.90 0.84 -12.74
N VAL A 21 1.15 -0.44 -13.02
CA VAL A 21 2.43 -1.10 -12.78
C VAL A 21 2.94 -1.64 -14.10
N LYS A 22 4.17 -1.27 -14.45
CA LYS A 22 4.89 -1.81 -15.60
C LYS A 22 6.12 -2.55 -15.09
N VAL A 23 6.29 -3.81 -15.51
CA VAL A 23 7.55 -4.55 -15.30
C VAL A 23 8.45 -4.34 -16.51
N ASN A 24 9.68 -3.92 -16.28
CA ASN A 24 10.69 -3.67 -17.29
C ASN A 24 11.42 -4.96 -17.67
N THR A 25 12.07 -4.96 -18.84
CA THR A 25 12.77 -6.14 -19.38
C THR A 25 14.01 -6.56 -18.57
N ASP A 26 14.49 -5.73 -17.66
CA ASP A 26 15.56 -6.05 -16.70
C ASP A 26 15.03 -6.65 -15.38
N GLY A 27 13.71 -6.73 -15.21
CA GLY A 27 13.04 -7.25 -14.01
C GLY A 27 12.73 -6.19 -12.95
N THR A 28 13.10 -4.93 -13.17
CA THR A 28 12.63 -3.81 -12.33
C THR A 28 11.18 -3.46 -12.66
N ALA A 29 10.53 -2.63 -11.84
CA ALA A 29 9.17 -2.18 -12.10
C ALA A 29 9.04 -0.66 -11.94
N THR A 30 8.18 -0.06 -12.77
CA THR A 30 7.72 1.32 -12.61
C THR A 30 6.29 1.31 -12.10
N LEU A 31 6.08 1.88 -10.92
CA LEU A 31 4.76 2.12 -10.34
C LEU A 31 4.34 3.57 -10.62
N LEU A 32 3.17 3.76 -11.24
CA LEU A 32 2.55 5.07 -11.44
C LEU A 32 1.34 5.21 -10.51
N THR A 33 1.32 6.26 -9.70
CA THR A 33 0.24 6.53 -8.74
C THR A 33 -0.03 8.04 -8.60
N GLY A 34 -1.30 8.44 -8.55
CA GLY A 34 -1.67 9.84 -8.30
C GLY A 34 -1.47 10.30 -6.85
N THR A 35 -1.12 9.39 -5.94
CA THR A 35 -0.93 9.71 -4.53
C THR A 35 0.22 10.69 -4.32
N VAL A 36 0.04 11.57 -3.33
CA VAL A 36 1.04 12.55 -2.89
C VAL A 36 1.72 12.13 -1.60
N GLU A 37 2.99 12.49 -1.48
CA GLU A 37 3.80 12.33 -0.27
C GLU A 37 3.95 13.67 0.44
N THR A 38 3.70 13.68 1.75
CA THR A 38 3.79 14.88 2.60
C THR A 38 4.65 14.65 3.85
N GLY A 39 5.37 13.52 3.92
CA GLY A 39 6.24 13.13 5.03
C GLY A 39 5.75 11.89 5.80
N GLN A 40 4.61 11.30 5.41
CA GLN A 40 4.06 10.10 6.02
C GLN A 40 4.77 8.80 5.60
N GLY A 41 5.55 8.83 4.52
CA GLY A 41 6.25 7.65 3.97
C GLY A 41 5.38 6.77 3.06
N ALA A 42 4.37 7.35 2.44
CA ALA A 42 3.51 6.66 1.47
C ALA A 42 4.29 6.09 0.30
N LEU A 43 5.22 6.82 -0.34
CA LEU A 43 5.92 6.27 -1.52
C LEU A 43 6.73 5.02 -1.19
N THR A 44 7.36 4.99 -0.01
CA THR A 44 8.07 3.81 0.49
C THR A 44 7.12 2.64 0.69
N VAL A 45 6.01 2.85 1.42
CA VAL A 45 5.02 1.81 1.72
C VAL A 45 4.35 1.29 0.44
N LEU A 46 3.98 2.18 -0.49
CA LEU A 46 3.37 1.81 -1.77
C LEU A 46 4.36 1.05 -2.68
N GLY A 47 5.63 1.44 -2.68
CA GLY A 47 6.69 0.68 -3.36
C GLY A 47 6.90 -0.72 -2.76
N GLN A 48 6.86 -0.85 -1.44
CA GLN A 48 6.92 -2.15 -0.74
C GLN A 48 5.73 -3.05 -1.11
N ILE A 49 4.52 -2.49 -1.17
CA ILE A 49 3.32 -3.23 -1.59
C ILE A 49 3.46 -3.74 -3.03
N ALA A 50 3.91 -2.89 -3.96
CA ALA A 50 4.14 -3.30 -5.34
C ALA A 50 5.21 -4.39 -5.45
N ALA A 51 6.32 -4.24 -4.71
CA ALA A 51 7.42 -5.20 -4.70
C ALA A 51 6.99 -6.59 -4.21
N GLU A 52 6.26 -6.64 -3.09
CA GLU A 52 5.70 -7.88 -2.53
C GLU A 52 4.75 -8.55 -3.53
N ALA A 53 3.82 -7.78 -4.12
CA ALA A 53 2.87 -8.30 -5.09
C ALA A 53 3.57 -8.87 -6.35
N LEU A 54 4.67 -8.27 -6.78
CA LEU A 54 5.46 -8.72 -7.94
C LEU A 54 6.51 -9.79 -7.62
N GLY A 55 6.87 -9.99 -6.35
CA GLY A 55 7.96 -10.89 -5.95
C GLY A 55 9.37 -10.37 -6.26
N ILE A 56 9.55 -9.04 -6.31
CA ILE A 56 10.84 -8.35 -6.51
C ILE A 56 11.27 -7.62 -5.23
N ALA A 57 12.48 -7.05 -5.18
CA ALA A 57 12.85 -6.23 -4.04
C ALA A 57 12.27 -4.82 -4.16
N THR A 58 12.12 -4.15 -3.01
CA THR A 58 11.67 -2.75 -2.96
C THR A 58 12.57 -1.81 -3.76
N ASP A 59 13.89 -2.02 -3.73
CA ASP A 59 14.85 -1.21 -4.49
C ASP A 59 14.71 -1.37 -6.02
N ASP A 60 14.03 -2.41 -6.48
CA ASP A 60 13.74 -2.63 -7.90
C ASP A 60 12.44 -1.93 -8.36
N VAL A 61 11.75 -1.21 -7.46
CA VAL A 61 10.52 -0.47 -7.77
C VAL A 61 10.82 1.03 -7.85
N HIS A 62 10.65 1.59 -9.04
CA HIS A 62 10.68 3.02 -9.26
C HIS A 62 9.26 3.61 -9.17
N VAL A 63 9.01 4.47 -8.20
CA VAL A 63 7.69 5.10 -8.00
C VAL A 63 7.65 6.46 -8.69
N VAL A 64 6.71 6.62 -9.62
CA VAL A 64 6.33 7.90 -10.25
C VAL A 64 5.01 8.34 -9.63
N SER A 65 5.04 9.48 -8.94
CA SER A 65 3.89 9.98 -8.18
C SER A 65 3.49 11.39 -8.58
N ALA A 66 2.20 11.69 -8.45
CA ALA A 66 1.66 13.06 -8.45
C ALA A 66 1.96 13.91 -9.71
N ASP A 67 2.02 13.28 -10.87
CA ASP A 67 2.06 13.94 -12.18
C ASP A 67 0.73 13.71 -12.87
N THR A 68 -0.10 14.74 -13.02
CA THR A 68 -1.44 14.60 -13.60
C THR A 68 -1.45 14.26 -15.09
N ASP A 69 -0.33 14.48 -15.79
CA ASP A 69 -0.20 14.11 -17.20
C ASP A 69 0.18 12.62 -17.36
N ALA A 70 0.79 12.02 -16.34
CA ALA A 70 1.36 10.68 -16.40
C ALA A 70 0.72 9.64 -15.46
N THR A 71 0.20 10.07 -14.31
CA THR A 71 -0.25 9.17 -13.23
C THR A 71 -1.78 9.04 -13.16
N PRO A 72 -2.32 7.86 -12.81
CA PRO A 72 -3.76 7.68 -12.66
C PRO A 72 -4.35 8.51 -11.50
N MET A 73 -5.67 8.74 -11.54
CA MET A 73 -6.40 9.51 -10.54
C MET A 73 -6.27 8.91 -9.12
N ASP A 74 -6.05 9.79 -8.14
CA ASP A 74 -6.16 9.51 -6.71
C ASP A 74 -6.87 10.68 -6.02
N THR A 75 -7.65 10.40 -4.97
CA THR A 75 -8.35 11.45 -4.22
C THR A 75 -7.49 12.17 -3.16
N GLY A 76 -6.19 11.89 -3.12
CA GLY A 76 -5.21 12.60 -2.30
C GLY A 76 -4.90 11.96 -0.94
N ALA A 77 -3.86 12.48 -0.30
CA ALA A 77 -3.36 12.05 1.01
C ALA A 77 -4.16 12.72 2.16
N ILE A 78 -5.40 12.27 2.33
CA ILE A 78 -6.32 12.74 3.38
C ILE A 78 -7.13 11.58 3.96
N ALA A 79 -7.68 11.75 5.16
CA ALA A 79 -8.51 10.74 5.84
C ALA A 79 -7.83 9.36 6.05
N SER A 80 -6.51 9.36 6.26
CA SER A 80 -5.69 8.18 6.53
C SER A 80 -5.88 7.02 5.53
N ARG A 81 -6.30 7.34 4.30
CA ARG A 81 -6.76 6.35 3.33
C ARG A 81 -5.65 5.75 2.48
N THR A 82 -4.53 6.45 2.31
CA THR A 82 -3.54 6.18 1.26
C THR A 82 -3.05 4.73 1.23
N THR A 83 -2.54 4.23 2.36
CA THR A 83 -2.04 2.85 2.44
C THR A 83 -3.12 1.82 2.13
N TYR A 84 -4.34 2.04 2.61
CA TYR A 84 -5.44 1.10 2.41
C TYR A 84 -5.98 1.17 0.98
N VAL A 85 -6.34 2.35 0.49
CA VAL A 85 -7.05 2.50 -0.78
C VAL A 85 -6.09 2.41 -1.96
N THR A 86 -5.02 3.21 -1.96
CA THR A 86 -4.02 3.19 -3.03
C THR A 86 -3.23 1.89 -3.01
N GLY A 87 -2.90 1.35 -1.83
CA GLY A 87 -2.26 0.04 -1.71
C GLY A 87 -3.07 -1.07 -2.37
N ASN A 88 -4.39 -1.15 -2.14
CA ASN A 88 -5.24 -2.13 -2.81
C ASN A 88 -5.34 -1.92 -4.33
N ALA A 89 -5.34 -0.67 -4.82
CA ALA A 89 -5.28 -0.39 -6.25
C ALA A 89 -3.96 -0.89 -6.87
N ILE A 90 -2.86 -0.72 -6.16
CA ILE A 90 -1.52 -1.19 -6.55
C ILE A 90 -1.44 -2.71 -6.56
N ILE A 91 -1.98 -3.40 -5.55
CA ILE A 91 -2.04 -4.87 -5.53
C ILE A 91 -2.73 -5.36 -6.80
N LYS A 92 -3.90 -4.80 -7.16
CA LYS A 92 -4.62 -5.17 -8.38
C LYS A 92 -3.82 -4.92 -9.65
N ALA A 93 -3.14 -3.78 -9.75
CA ALA A 93 -2.30 -3.45 -10.90
C ALA A 93 -1.10 -4.41 -11.03
N ALA A 94 -0.43 -4.70 -9.91
CA ALA A 94 0.70 -5.61 -9.85
C ALA A 94 0.29 -7.06 -10.14
N GLU A 95 -0.86 -7.51 -9.63
CA GLU A 95 -1.42 -8.84 -9.92
C GLU A 95 -1.69 -9.02 -11.41
N GLN A 96 -2.31 -8.03 -12.07
CA GLN A 96 -2.54 -8.08 -13.51
C GLN A 96 -1.23 -8.12 -14.31
N ALA A 97 -0.21 -7.35 -13.91
CA ALA A 97 1.12 -7.42 -14.54
C ALA A 97 1.78 -8.79 -14.32
N ARG A 98 1.64 -9.37 -13.12
CA ARG A 98 2.15 -10.69 -12.77
C ARG A 98 1.45 -11.82 -13.52
N GLU A 99 0.15 -11.71 -13.77
CA GLU A 99 -0.59 -12.68 -14.61
C GLU A 99 0.00 -12.76 -16.01
N ILE A 100 0.32 -11.62 -16.64
CA ILE A 100 0.99 -11.58 -17.94
C ILE A 100 2.34 -12.31 -17.89
N LEU A 101 3.12 -12.07 -16.83
CA LEU A 101 4.40 -12.76 -16.63
C LEU A 101 4.20 -14.26 -16.41
N PHE A 102 3.19 -14.70 -15.67
CA PHE A 102 2.93 -16.12 -15.43
C PHE A 102 2.49 -16.83 -16.70
N GLU A 103 1.66 -16.18 -17.52
CA GLU A 103 1.29 -16.69 -18.84
C GLU A 103 2.50 -16.82 -19.77
N ALA A 104 3.46 -15.90 -19.71
CA ALA A 104 4.72 -15.97 -20.47
C ALA A 104 5.69 -17.04 -19.91
N ALA A 105 5.78 -17.19 -18.59
CA ALA A 105 6.69 -18.12 -17.92
C ALA A 105 6.24 -19.57 -18.00
N ALA A 106 4.93 -19.83 -17.98
CA ALA A 106 4.35 -21.16 -17.96
C ALA A 106 4.86 -22.07 -19.11
N PRO A 107 4.85 -21.63 -20.38
CA PRO A 107 5.45 -22.39 -21.48
C PRO A 107 6.97 -22.55 -21.36
N MET A 108 7.69 -21.54 -20.83
CA MET A 108 9.14 -21.61 -20.62
C MET A 108 9.55 -22.67 -19.59
N LEU A 109 8.65 -22.98 -18.65
CA LEU A 109 8.85 -23.94 -17.56
C LEU A 109 8.07 -25.25 -17.76
N ASN A 110 7.30 -25.38 -18.85
CA ASN A 110 6.41 -26.52 -19.13
C ASN A 110 5.40 -26.84 -18.01
N VAL A 111 4.82 -25.80 -17.40
CA VAL A 111 3.79 -25.92 -16.36
C VAL A 111 2.59 -25.00 -16.69
N LYS A 112 1.55 -25.05 -15.87
CA LYS A 112 0.44 -24.08 -15.97
C LYS A 112 0.72 -22.81 -15.12
N PRO A 113 0.16 -21.64 -15.47
CA PRO A 113 0.34 -20.41 -14.71
C PRO A 113 -0.01 -20.54 -13.23
N GLU A 114 -1.02 -21.33 -12.87
CA GLU A 114 -1.46 -21.51 -11.48
C GLU A 114 -0.47 -22.34 -10.64
N GLN A 115 0.53 -22.93 -11.28
CA GLN A 115 1.60 -23.69 -10.63
C GLN A 115 2.84 -22.84 -10.39
N LEU A 116 2.78 -21.53 -10.63
CA LEU A 116 3.88 -20.59 -10.49
C LEU A 116 3.70 -19.69 -9.27
N GLU A 117 4.81 -19.28 -8.67
CA GLU A 117 4.88 -18.20 -7.70
C GLU A 117 6.01 -17.22 -8.09
N ALA A 118 5.84 -15.95 -7.72
CA ALA A 118 6.85 -14.92 -7.87
C ALA A 118 7.48 -14.63 -6.51
N ARG A 119 8.79 -14.79 -6.39
CA ARG A 119 9.53 -14.55 -5.15
C ARG A 119 11.02 -14.37 -5.44
N ASP A 120 11.70 -13.53 -4.65
CA ASP A 120 13.16 -13.36 -4.72
C ASP A 120 13.67 -13.07 -6.14
N ARG A 121 12.95 -12.20 -6.87
CA ARG A 121 13.20 -11.82 -8.28
C ARG A 121 13.04 -12.95 -9.30
N LYS A 122 12.36 -14.03 -8.93
CA LYS A 122 12.18 -15.24 -9.75
C LYS A 122 10.71 -15.59 -9.88
N ILE A 123 10.38 -16.20 -11.01
CA ILE A 123 9.15 -16.96 -11.21
C ILE A 123 9.54 -18.42 -11.16
N GLN A 124 9.03 -19.14 -10.15
CA GLN A 124 9.41 -20.51 -9.84
C GLN A 124 8.20 -21.43 -9.76
N VAL A 125 8.41 -22.71 -10.03
CA VAL A 125 7.35 -23.72 -9.91
C VAL A 125 7.08 -24.02 -8.43
N LEU A 126 5.81 -23.98 -8.03
CA LEU A 126 5.38 -24.27 -6.67
C LEU A 126 5.93 -25.63 -6.19
N GLY A 127 6.61 -25.61 -5.05
CA GLY A 127 7.24 -26.80 -4.46
C GLY A 127 8.56 -27.24 -5.11
N PHE A 128 9.00 -26.60 -6.20
CA PHE A 128 10.24 -26.91 -6.91
C PHE A 128 11.05 -25.63 -7.21
N PRO A 129 11.59 -24.94 -6.18
CA PRO A 129 12.26 -23.64 -6.34
C PRO A 129 13.52 -23.65 -7.22
N GLN A 130 14.05 -24.84 -7.54
CA GLN A 130 15.15 -24.99 -8.49
C GLN A 130 14.70 -24.87 -9.96
N GLN A 131 13.41 -25.01 -10.24
CA GLN A 131 12.83 -24.80 -11.56
C GLN A 131 12.27 -23.38 -11.63
N TYR A 132 13.06 -22.46 -12.18
CA TYR A 132 12.71 -21.06 -12.22
C TYR A 132 13.24 -20.35 -13.47
N LYS A 133 12.67 -19.17 -13.71
CA LYS A 133 13.23 -18.11 -14.55
C LYS A 133 13.29 -16.83 -13.74
N THR A 134 14.25 -15.97 -14.02
CA THR A 134 14.27 -14.63 -13.42
C THR A 134 13.11 -13.81 -13.98
N ILE A 135 12.59 -12.87 -13.19
CA ILE A 135 11.51 -11.99 -13.64
C ILE A 135 11.96 -11.18 -14.86
N GLY A 136 13.22 -10.75 -14.93
CA GLY A 136 13.78 -10.07 -16.11
C GLY A 136 13.79 -10.94 -17.38
N GLU A 137 14.22 -12.21 -17.30
CA GLU A 137 14.16 -13.13 -18.44
C GLU A 137 12.73 -13.30 -18.97
N VAL A 138 11.75 -13.43 -18.06
CA VAL A 138 10.34 -13.60 -18.43
C VAL A 138 9.76 -12.30 -18.98
N ALA A 139 10.05 -11.16 -18.36
CA ALA A 139 9.60 -9.85 -18.83
C ALA A 139 10.15 -9.54 -20.23
N HIS A 140 11.45 -9.80 -20.46
CA HIS A 140 12.06 -9.70 -21.77
C HIS A 140 11.40 -10.61 -22.79
N HIS A 141 11.17 -11.89 -22.45
CA HIS A 141 10.50 -12.84 -23.34
C HIS A 141 9.07 -12.39 -23.67
N SER A 142 8.31 -11.95 -22.67
CA SER A 142 6.95 -11.46 -22.80
C SER A 142 6.88 -10.26 -23.73
N GLU A 143 7.74 -9.26 -23.54
CA GLU A 143 7.74 -8.03 -24.35
C GLU A 143 8.28 -8.25 -25.76
N ILE A 144 9.45 -8.88 -25.90
CA ILE A 144 10.19 -8.91 -27.17
C ILE A 144 9.80 -10.09 -28.05
N VAL A 145 9.53 -11.25 -27.46
CA VAL A 145 9.25 -12.48 -28.22
C VAL A 145 7.74 -12.68 -28.40
N ILE A 146 6.96 -12.49 -27.34
CA ILE A 146 5.50 -12.64 -27.38
C ILE A 146 4.82 -11.35 -27.86
N GLY A 147 5.45 -10.18 -27.71
CA GLY A 147 4.86 -8.90 -28.07
C GLY A 147 3.83 -8.40 -27.05
N ARG A 148 3.92 -8.87 -25.80
CA ARG A 148 3.00 -8.53 -24.71
C ARG A 148 3.77 -8.02 -23.49
N PRO A 149 4.02 -6.71 -23.41
CA PRO A 149 4.61 -6.10 -22.22
C PRO A 149 3.79 -6.40 -20.96
N ALA A 150 4.46 -6.65 -19.83
CA ALA A 150 3.82 -6.89 -18.54
C ALA A 150 3.40 -5.57 -17.88
N ILE A 151 2.21 -5.09 -18.27
CA ILE A 151 1.61 -3.86 -17.76
C ILE A 151 0.24 -4.18 -17.19
N GLY A 152 -0.01 -3.75 -15.95
CA GLY A 152 -1.28 -3.89 -15.27
C GLY A 152 -1.81 -2.56 -14.76
N SER A 153 -3.13 -2.43 -14.70
CA SER A 153 -3.84 -1.26 -14.19
C SER A 153 -4.90 -1.70 -13.19
N GLY A 154 -4.95 -1.03 -12.05
CA GLY A 154 -5.82 -1.38 -10.95
C GLY A 154 -6.50 -0.17 -10.37
N SER A 155 -7.75 -0.32 -9.96
CA SER A 155 -8.46 0.67 -9.18
C SER A 155 -9.13 0.01 -7.98
N TYR A 156 -9.28 0.78 -6.91
CA TYR A 156 -9.96 0.32 -5.72
C TYR A 156 -10.76 1.46 -5.11
N ASN A 157 -12.05 1.20 -4.89
CA ASN A 157 -12.93 2.01 -4.08
C ASN A 157 -13.42 1.14 -2.91
N PRO A 158 -13.22 1.56 -1.66
CA PRO A 158 -13.78 0.88 -0.50
C PRO A 158 -15.28 0.60 -0.65
N PRO A 159 -15.76 -0.60 -0.31
CA PRO A 159 -17.19 -0.90 -0.33
C PRO A 159 -17.89 -0.22 0.86
N THR A 160 -18.48 0.95 0.61
CA THR A 160 -19.20 1.76 1.60
C THR A 160 -20.67 1.92 1.21
N VAL A 161 -21.51 2.28 2.17
CA VAL A 161 -22.91 2.66 1.98
C VAL A 161 -23.06 4.10 2.44
N GLU A 162 -23.60 4.94 1.57
CA GLU A 162 -23.84 6.36 1.85
C GLU A 162 -24.70 6.53 3.11
N MET A 163 -24.51 7.67 3.78
CA MET A 163 -25.37 8.03 4.90
C MET A 163 -26.68 8.59 4.37
N ASP A 164 -27.78 8.09 4.93
CA ASP A 164 -29.10 8.66 4.75
C ASP A 164 -29.13 10.10 5.32
N PRO A 165 -29.50 11.11 4.51
CA PRO A 165 -29.49 12.51 4.94
C PRO A 165 -30.55 12.86 5.99
N GLU A 166 -31.64 12.09 6.09
CA GLU A 166 -32.70 12.29 7.08
C GLU A 166 -32.38 11.58 8.40
N THR A 167 -31.85 10.36 8.34
CA THR A 167 -31.65 9.51 9.53
C THR A 167 -30.21 9.46 10.03
N GLY A 168 -29.24 9.89 9.21
CA GLY A 168 -27.80 9.76 9.48
C GLY A 168 -27.28 8.33 9.49
N GLN A 169 -28.11 7.33 9.12
CA GLN A 169 -27.74 5.92 9.13
C GLN A 169 -27.01 5.53 7.85
N GLY A 170 -25.99 4.69 7.94
CA GLY A 170 -25.24 4.20 6.79
C GLY A 170 -24.05 3.34 7.20
N LYS A 171 -23.20 3.00 6.23
CA LYS A 171 -21.91 2.33 6.47
C LYS A 171 -20.82 3.08 5.69
N PRO A 172 -20.49 4.31 6.10
CA PRO A 172 -19.62 5.19 5.31
C PRO A 172 -18.15 4.73 5.27
N PHE A 173 -17.76 3.73 6.08
CA PHE A 173 -16.39 3.25 6.17
C PHE A 173 -16.33 1.72 6.12
N SER A 174 -15.30 1.21 5.45
CA SER A 174 -15.07 -0.24 5.32
C SER A 174 -14.21 -0.82 6.45
N THR A 175 -13.38 0.01 7.08
CA THR A 175 -12.46 -0.39 8.15
C THR A 175 -12.17 0.78 9.09
N TYR A 176 -11.70 0.45 10.29
CA TYR A 176 -11.37 1.38 11.37
C TYR A 176 -10.01 1.02 11.95
N VAL A 177 -9.28 2.03 12.40
CA VAL A 177 -8.12 1.85 13.27
C VAL A 177 -8.52 2.18 14.70
N TYR A 178 -7.88 1.52 15.66
CA TYR A 178 -8.12 1.74 17.07
C TYR A 178 -6.82 2.12 17.75
N ALA A 179 -6.88 2.94 18.80
CA ALA A 179 -5.73 3.16 19.64
C ALA A 179 -6.11 3.36 21.10
N THR A 180 -5.16 3.03 21.97
CA THR A 180 -5.21 3.34 23.39
C THR A 180 -3.88 3.96 23.80
N GLN A 181 -3.96 5.06 24.54
CA GLN A 181 -2.80 5.78 25.05
C GLN A 181 -2.94 6.04 26.55
N ILE A 182 -1.83 5.96 27.27
CA ILE A 182 -1.72 6.30 28.69
C ILE A 182 -0.62 7.35 28.82
N ALA A 183 -0.98 8.53 29.31
CA ALA A 183 -0.03 9.58 29.67
C ALA A 183 0.22 9.54 31.18
N ASP A 184 1.48 9.65 31.56
CA ASP A 184 1.98 9.89 32.91
C ASP A 184 2.50 11.33 32.93
N VAL A 185 1.97 12.15 33.84
CA VAL A 185 2.21 13.59 33.87
C VAL A 185 2.49 14.06 35.29
N GLU A 186 3.36 15.05 35.41
CA GLU A 186 3.60 15.79 36.65
C GLU A 186 2.95 17.18 36.51
N VAL A 187 2.35 17.66 37.60
CA VAL A 187 1.72 18.98 37.63
C VAL A 187 2.24 19.71 38.86
N ASP A 188 2.82 20.89 38.65
CA ASP A 188 3.22 21.79 39.73
C ASP A 188 1.95 22.44 40.33
N ASP A 189 1.73 22.28 41.63
CA ASP A 189 0.52 22.74 42.32
C ASP A 189 0.53 24.24 42.66
N GLU A 190 1.68 24.90 42.57
CA GLU A 190 1.84 26.35 42.76
C GLU A 190 1.74 27.13 41.44
N THR A 191 2.33 26.61 40.35
CA THR A 191 2.41 27.28 39.04
C THR A 191 1.40 26.77 38.02
N GLY A 192 0.93 25.53 38.17
CA GLY A 192 0.08 24.84 37.19
C GLY A 192 0.83 24.34 35.95
N GLU A 193 2.18 24.42 35.93
CA GLU A 193 2.98 23.84 34.85
C GLU A 193 2.79 22.31 34.79
N VAL A 194 2.65 21.78 33.56
CA VAL A 194 2.42 20.34 33.32
C VAL A 194 3.59 19.77 32.53
N GLU A 195 4.25 18.77 33.08
CA GLU A 195 5.29 18.00 32.41
C GLU A 195 4.75 16.61 32.01
N VAL A 196 4.93 16.24 30.74
CA VAL A 196 4.60 14.89 30.26
C VAL A 196 5.82 13.99 30.45
N LEU A 197 5.80 13.15 31.49
CA LEU A 197 6.92 12.26 31.83
C LEU A 197 7.05 11.10 30.85
N ARG A 198 5.92 10.49 30.46
CA ARG A 198 5.88 9.40 29.48
C ARG A 198 4.50 9.22 28.86
N ILE A 199 4.50 8.71 27.64
CA ILE A 199 3.30 8.21 26.97
C ILE A 199 3.54 6.78 26.50
N VAL A 200 2.62 5.88 26.85
CA VAL A 200 2.55 4.52 26.32
C VAL A 200 1.39 4.46 25.33
N ALA A 201 1.65 4.04 24.10
CA ALA A 201 0.65 4.03 23.04
C ALA A 201 0.61 2.67 22.34
N ALA A 202 -0.60 2.13 22.18
CA ALA A 202 -0.88 0.94 21.39
C ALA A 202 -1.87 1.33 20.28
N HIS A 203 -1.50 1.10 19.03
CA HIS A 203 -2.33 1.36 17.86
C HIS A 203 -2.56 0.05 17.09
N ASP A 204 -3.83 -0.27 16.84
CA ASP A 204 -4.22 -1.30 15.89
C ASP A 204 -4.24 -0.68 14.48
N CYS A 205 -3.20 -1.00 13.71
CA CYS A 205 -3.07 -0.63 12.30
C CYS A 205 -3.21 -1.83 11.35
N GLY A 206 -3.75 -2.96 11.83
CA GLY A 206 -3.70 -4.23 11.12
C GLY A 206 -2.26 -4.73 10.98
N THR A 207 -1.80 -4.95 9.74
CA THR A 207 -0.41 -5.37 9.47
C THR A 207 0.45 -4.15 9.14
N PRO A 208 1.50 -3.85 9.93
CA PRO A 208 2.41 -2.75 9.62
C PRO A 208 3.26 -3.10 8.40
N ILE A 209 3.04 -2.40 7.29
CA ILE A 209 3.87 -2.58 6.06
C ILE A 209 5.32 -2.18 6.34
N ASN A 210 5.51 -1.09 7.07
CA ASN A 210 6.81 -0.63 7.54
C ASN A 210 6.72 -0.25 9.03
N PRO A 211 7.14 -1.14 9.96
CA PRO A 211 7.03 -0.88 11.40
C PRO A 211 7.72 0.40 11.85
N MET A 212 8.89 0.72 11.27
CA MET A 212 9.63 1.94 11.59
C MET A 212 8.84 3.21 11.23
N LEU A 213 8.18 3.23 10.06
CA LEU A 213 7.33 4.36 9.67
C LEU A 213 6.07 4.45 10.53
N VAL A 214 5.48 3.32 10.92
CA VAL A 214 4.33 3.29 11.83
C VAL A 214 4.71 3.88 13.20
N GLU A 215 5.86 3.50 13.76
CA GLU A 215 6.37 4.08 15.00
C GLU A 215 6.59 5.59 14.88
N GLY A 216 7.21 6.04 13.78
CA GLY A 216 7.41 7.47 13.51
C GLY A 216 6.11 8.26 13.42
N GLN A 217 5.08 7.70 12.77
CA GLN A 217 3.73 8.31 12.70
C GLN A 217 3.07 8.40 14.08
N ILE A 218 3.18 7.35 14.90
CA ILE A 218 2.65 7.35 16.26
C ILE A 218 3.34 8.41 17.11
N GLN A 219 4.67 8.47 17.07
CA GLN A 219 5.46 9.46 17.82
C GLN A 219 5.15 10.89 17.39
N GLY A 220 5.09 11.15 16.07
CA GLY A 220 4.72 12.46 15.54
C GLY A 220 3.30 12.87 15.94
N GLY A 221 2.33 11.94 15.85
CA GLY A 221 0.96 12.17 16.29
C GLY A 221 0.83 12.48 17.78
N ILE A 222 1.58 11.75 18.62
CA ILE A 222 1.64 12.01 20.07
C ILE A 222 2.22 13.40 20.34
N SER A 223 3.35 13.74 19.70
CA SER A 223 3.97 15.06 19.87
C SER A 223 3.03 16.20 19.46
N MET A 224 2.28 16.03 18.36
CA MET A 224 1.27 17.01 17.93
C MET A 224 0.07 17.10 18.88
N GLY A 225 -0.29 16.01 19.55
CA GLY A 225 -1.39 16.02 20.53
C GLY A 225 -1.00 16.61 21.89
N VAL A 226 0.30 16.62 22.22
CA VAL A 226 0.83 17.26 23.44
C VAL A 226 0.96 18.78 23.27
N GLY A 227 1.40 19.24 22.09
CA GLY A 227 1.58 20.67 21.78
C GLY A 227 0.28 21.44 21.65
#